data_AF-A0A936J7Z8-F1
#
_entry.id   AF-A0A936J7Z8-F1
#
_cell.length_a   1.000
_cell.length_b   1.000
_cell.length_c   1.000
_cell.angle_alpha   90.00
_cell.angle_beta   90.00
_cell.angle_gamma   90.00
#
_symmetry.space_group_name_H-M   'P 1'
#
loop_
_entity.id
_entity.type
_entity.pdbx_description
1 polymer ?
#
loop_
_entity_poly.entity_id
_entity_poly.type
_entity_poly.pdbx_seq_one_letter_code
_entity_poly.pdbx_strand_id
1 'polypeptide(L)'
;MPKPRKLVIPAARTAPQEPIGIRELDRFSSESIDRWTALSNDLDELEANLYFALEPERRRLRPELIAALQQHQTNPLVIQGWVRIVDYQFTNMPLSSAGSLTGYGARFNAGMDLDPGTLNPWPALYIAEDYETAYREKFQLKSSQAIDGLKPEELALEHGRSHTTVLLQGRIERVFDMTLPRHLEAVAKVLKKIKLPERAKTLKKKLRMKPGDLSMIQSGRGLYDAVLKHNWRVLPVQFGLPARSHILAELIRVAGFEAILYKSTMGPGKCLAVFPDQLSGQAYVELVDKAPPEVRHTRLDDNSAGDLAGWHILPPSFRR
;
A
#
# COMPACT_ATOMS: atom_id res chain seq x y z
N MET A 1 16.76 -43.44 -58.74
CA MET A 1 15.32 -43.54 -58.41
C MET A 1 14.95 -42.38 -57.49
N PRO A 2 13.92 -41.57 -57.80
CA PRO A 2 13.55 -40.41 -56.98
C PRO A 2 12.75 -40.82 -55.74
N LYS A 3 13.02 -40.17 -54.60
CA LYS A 3 12.29 -40.37 -53.33
C LYS A 3 10.83 -39.91 -53.44
N PRO A 4 9.85 -40.62 -52.86
CA PRO A 4 8.45 -40.20 -52.88
C PRO A 4 8.24 -38.93 -52.05
N ARG A 5 7.47 -37.98 -52.62
CA ARG A 5 7.04 -36.75 -51.95
C ARG A 5 6.09 -37.10 -50.79
N LYS A 6 6.37 -36.58 -49.59
CA LYS A 6 5.44 -36.66 -48.45
C LYS A 6 4.16 -35.89 -48.78
N LEU A 7 3.00 -36.53 -48.57
CA LEU A 7 1.68 -35.90 -48.60
C LEU A 7 1.59 -34.84 -47.50
N VAL A 8 1.32 -33.60 -47.88
CA VAL A 8 1.02 -32.50 -46.96
C VAL A 8 -0.43 -32.67 -46.51
N ILE A 9 -0.63 -32.97 -45.23
CA ILE A 9 -1.97 -32.98 -44.61
C ILE A 9 -2.43 -31.51 -44.52
N PRO A 10 -3.63 -31.15 -45.03
CA PRO A 10 -4.13 -29.78 -44.90
C PRO A 10 -4.31 -29.43 -43.41
N ALA A 11 -3.83 -28.24 -43.02
CA ALA A 11 -4.08 -27.69 -41.69
C ALA A 11 -5.60 -27.62 -41.44
N ALA A 12 -6.01 -27.99 -40.23
CA ALA A 12 -7.40 -27.86 -39.79
C ALA A 12 -7.89 -26.42 -40.03
N ARG A 13 -9.01 -26.28 -40.75
CA ARG A 13 -9.67 -24.99 -40.96
C ARG A 13 -9.97 -24.37 -39.60
N THR A 14 -9.37 -23.22 -39.31
CA THR A 14 -9.80 -22.34 -38.22
C THR A 14 -11.27 -22.00 -38.43
N ALA A 15 -12.10 -22.27 -37.42
CA ALA A 15 -13.51 -21.93 -37.43
C ALA A 15 -13.69 -20.42 -37.66
N PRO A 16 -14.78 -19.98 -38.33
CA PRO A 16 -15.06 -18.57 -38.54
C PRO A 16 -15.19 -17.86 -37.20
N GLN A 17 -14.48 -16.74 -37.01
CA GLN A 17 -14.75 -15.83 -35.90
C GLN A 17 -16.06 -15.09 -36.21
N GLU A 18 -17.11 -15.43 -35.47
CA GLU A 18 -18.37 -14.68 -35.50
C GLU A 18 -18.13 -13.20 -35.13
N PRO A 19 -18.88 -12.27 -35.74
CA PRO A 19 -18.75 -10.84 -35.46
C PRO A 19 -18.99 -10.53 -33.98
N ILE A 20 -18.22 -9.59 -33.45
CA ILE A 20 -18.20 -9.19 -32.04
C ILE A 20 -19.54 -8.54 -31.68
N GLY A 21 -20.45 -9.33 -31.07
CA GLY A 21 -21.79 -8.93 -30.64
C GLY A 21 -22.01 -9.03 -29.12
N ILE A 22 -23.01 -8.28 -28.64
CA ILE A 22 -23.37 -7.80 -27.29
C ILE A 22 -23.48 -8.79 -26.11
N ARG A 23 -23.03 -10.05 -26.19
CA ARG A 23 -23.22 -11.01 -25.09
C ARG A 23 -21.93 -11.70 -24.66
N GLU A 24 -21.07 -10.94 -23.99
CA GLU A 24 -19.91 -11.49 -23.27
C GLU A 24 -20.34 -12.52 -22.20
N LEU A 25 -21.51 -12.37 -21.59
CA LEU A 25 -22.04 -13.27 -20.55
C LEU A 25 -22.53 -14.63 -21.08
N ASP A 26 -22.79 -14.77 -22.38
CA ASP A 26 -23.28 -16.03 -22.98
C ASP A 26 -22.11 -16.96 -23.42
N ARG A 27 -20.86 -16.59 -23.13
CA ARG A 27 -19.65 -17.28 -23.62
C ARG A 27 -19.04 -18.31 -22.66
N PHE A 28 -19.57 -18.46 -21.45
CA PHE A 28 -18.96 -19.30 -20.42
C PHE A 28 -19.88 -20.45 -20.04
N SER A 29 -19.38 -21.67 -20.18
CA SER A 29 -20.06 -22.88 -19.70
C SER A 29 -19.91 -23.02 -18.19
N SER A 30 -20.69 -23.91 -17.57
CA SER A 30 -20.45 -24.37 -16.19
C SER A 30 -18.99 -24.82 -16.01
N GLU A 31 -18.43 -25.55 -16.98
CA GLU A 31 -17.02 -25.96 -16.96
C GLU A 31 -16.04 -24.76 -16.93
N SER A 32 -16.40 -23.64 -17.55
CA SER A 32 -15.58 -22.43 -17.53
C SER A 32 -15.61 -21.79 -16.15
N ILE A 33 -16.79 -21.73 -15.52
CA ILE A 33 -16.97 -21.25 -14.15
C ILE A 33 -16.22 -22.14 -13.16
N ASP A 34 -16.32 -23.45 -13.29
CA ASP A 34 -15.62 -24.42 -12.43
C ASP A 34 -14.09 -24.24 -12.53
N ARG A 35 -13.57 -24.06 -13.76
CA ARG A 35 -12.15 -23.79 -14.00
C ARG A 35 -11.71 -22.48 -13.36
N TRP A 36 -12.49 -21.41 -13.48
CA TRP A 36 -12.17 -20.12 -12.87
C TRP A 36 -12.25 -20.16 -11.36
N THR A 37 -13.22 -20.88 -10.81
CA THR A 37 -13.37 -21.09 -9.37
C THR A 37 -12.18 -21.88 -8.82
N ALA A 38 -11.79 -22.96 -9.50
CA ALA A 38 -10.60 -23.73 -9.13
C ALA A 38 -9.32 -22.88 -9.22
N LEU A 39 -9.19 -22.03 -10.24
CA LEU A 39 -8.08 -21.10 -10.38
C LEU A 39 -8.06 -20.06 -9.24
N SER A 40 -9.22 -19.50 -8.88
CA SER A 40 -9.36 -18.56 -7.76
C SER A 40 -8.93 -19.22 -6.46
N ASN A 41 -9.45 -20.41 -6.16
CA ASN A 41 -9.09 -21.15 -4.95
C ASN A 41 -7.58 -21.46 -4.88
N ASP A 42 -6.95 -21.79 -6.02
CA ASP A 42 -5.51 -22.03 -6.08
C ASP A 42 -4.69 -20.74 -5.83
N LEU A 43 -5.19 -19.58 -6.25
CA LEU A 43 -4.58 -18.28 -5.97
C LEU A 43 -4.75 -17.88 -4.51
N ASP A 44 -5.95 -18.07 -3.95
CA ASP A 44 -6.25 -17.83 -2.54
C ASP A 44 -5.34 -18.70 -1.65
N GLU A 45 -5.22 -19.99 -1.98
CA GLU A 45 -4.33 -20.90 -1.27
C GLU A 45 -2.86 -20.48 -1.41
N LEU A 46 -2.45 -20.00 -2.60
CA LEU A 46 -1.08 -19.54 -2.81
C LEU A 46 -0.75 -18.35 -1.90
N GLU A 47 -1.59 -17.30 -1.91
CA GLU A 47 -1.34 -16.09 -1.12
C GLU A 47 -1.47 -16.36 0.38
N ALA A 48 -2.45 -17.17 0.79
CA ALA A 48 -2.56 -17.64 2.18
C ALA A 48 -1.31 -18.43 2.60
N ASN A 49 -0.78 -19.30 1.73
CA ASN A 49 0.44 -20.04 2.03
C ASN A 49 1.66 -19.12 2.13
N LEU A 50 1.80 -18.15 1.24
CA LEU A 50 2.88 -17.16 1.29
C LEU A 50 2.81 -16.29 2.54
N TYR A 51 1.60 -15.96 3.02
CA TYR A 51 1.45 -15.21 4.24
C TYR A 51 1.65 -16.09 5.48
N PHE A 52 0.78 -17.07 5.73
CA PHE A 52 0.73 -17.81 6.99
C PHE A 52 1.89 -18.82 7.15
N ALA A 53 2.32 -19.51 6.09
CA ALA A 53 3.42 -20.47 6.22
C ALA A 53 4.78 -19.78 6.48
N LEU A 54 4.91 -18.51 6.10
CA LEU A 54 6.09 -17.70 6.38
C LEU A 54 6.05 -17.00 7.74
N GLU A 55 4.92 -17.03 8.44
CA GLU A 55 4.75 -16.32 9.71
C GLU A 55 5.70 -16.82 10.81
N PRO A 56 5.93 -18.14 11.00
CA PRO A 56 6.88 -18.62 12.01
C PRO A 56 8.30 -18.06 11.77
N GLU A 57 8.76 -18.06 10.52
CA GLU A 57 10.06 -17.50 10.16
C GLU A 57 10.10 -15.98 10.32
N ARG A 58 9.03 -15.25 9.98
CA ARG A 58 8.92 -13.82 10.25
C ARG A 58 9.00 -13.52 11.75
N ARG A 59 8.32 -14.30 12.59
CA ARG A 59 8.37 -14.16 14.06
C ARG A 59 9.77 -14.46 14.59
N ARG A 60 10.41 -15.54 14.12
CA ARG A 60 11.78 -15.92 14.49
C ARG A 60 12.81 -14.85 14.13
N LEU A 61 12.70 -14.26 12.94
CA LEU A 61 13.62 -13.24 12.44
C LEU A 61 13.24 -11.81 12.88
N ARG A 62 12.09 -11.63 13.54
CA ARG A 62 11.57 -10.30 13.92
C ARG A 62 12.59 -9.47 14.72
N PRO A 63 13.30 -10.00 15.73
CA PRO A 63 14.32 -9.22 16.44
C PRO A 63 15.45 -8.75 15.51
N GLU A 64 15.90 -9.60 14.58
CA GLU A 64 16.93 -9.24 13.60
C GLU A 64 16.44 -8.18 12.61
N LEU A 65 15.17 -8.25 12.19
CA LEU A 65 14.55 -7.27 11.30
C LEU A 65 14.46 -5.89 11.98
N ILE A 66 14.02 -5.86 13.24
CA ILE A 66 13.95 -4.63 14.04
C ILE A 66 15.36 -4.05 14.26
N ALA A 67 16.34 -4.89 14.62
CA ALA A 67 17.72 -4.44 14.79
C ALA A 67 18.31 -3.89 13.49
N ALA A 68 18.02 -4.52 12.33
CA ALA A 68 18.45 -4.03 11.03
C ALA A 68 17.84 -2.66 10.68
N LEU A 69 16.61 -2.39 11.09
CA LEU A 69 15.97 -1.08 10.96
C LEU A 69 16.60 -0.05 11.89
N GLN A 70 16.88 -0.41 13.14
CA GLN A 70 17.47 0.49 14.15
C GLN A 70 18.92 0.89 13.83
N GLN A 71 19.63 0.13 13.01
CA GLN A 71 20.95 0.50 12.49
C GLN A 71 20.89 1.65 11.46
N HIS A 72 19.70 1.99 10.96
CA HIS A 72 19.55 3.07 9.99
C HIS A 72 19.78 4.42 10.68
N GLN A 73 20.71 5.21 10.13
CA GLN A 73 20.93 6.57 10.61
C GLN A 73 19.69 7.40 10.33
N THR A 74 19.14 8.00 11.38
CA THR A 74 18.03 8.95 11.27
C THR A 74 18.58 10.36 11.27
N ASN A 75 18.00 11.20 10.41
CA ASN A 75 18.13 12.63 10.49
C ASN A 75 16.74 13.20 10.73
N PRO A 76 16.60 14.15 11.67
CA PRO A 76 15.34 14.84 11.85
C PRO A 76 14.91 15.51 10.55
N LEU A 77 13.64 15.31 10.18
CA LEU A 77 13.04 15.95 9.03
C LEU A 77 12.32 17.22 9.49
N VAL A 78 12.73 18.36 8.94
CA VAL A 78 11.95 19.60 9.08
C VAL A 78 10.86 19.61 8.02
N ILE A 79 9.63 19.77 8.48
CA ILE A 79 8.44 19.93 7.65
C ILE A 79 8.24 21.44 7.50
N GLN A 80 8.28 21.93 6.27
CA GLN A 80 8.08 23.34 5.97
C GLN A 80 7.27 23.49 4.69
N GLY A 81 6.04 23.99 4.81
CA GLY A 81 5.14 24.19 3.67
C GLY A 81 4.63 22.88 3.05
N TRP A 82 4.65 21.78 3.81
CA TRP A 82 4.06 20.52 3.36
C TRP A 82 2.54 20.64 3.33
N VAL A 83 1.89 19.78 2.56
CA VAL A 83 0.47 19.94 2.24
C VAL A 83 -0.32 18.70 2.62
N ARG A 84 -1.51 18.94 3.16
CA ARG A 84 -2.56 17.92 3.27
C ARG A 84 -3.85 18.42 2.65
N ILE A 85 -4.49 17.55 1.88
CA ILE A 85 -5.83 17.81 1.32
C ILE A 85 -6.80 16.83 1.97
N VAL A 86 -7.87 17.36 2.57
CA VAL A 86 -8.94 16.59 3.20
C VAL A 86 -10.28 16.93 2.54
N ASP A 87 -11.23 16.01 2.56
CA ASP A 87 -12.59 16.32 2.10
C ASP A 87 -13.20 17.42 2.96
N TYR A 88 -14.07 18.23 2.36
CA TYR A 88 -14.66 19.39 3.03
C TYR A 88 -15.36 19.04 4.36
N GLN A 89 -16.01 17.88 4.45
CA GLN A 89 -16.64 17.42 5.70
C GLN A 89 -15.65 17.24 6.87
N PHE A 90 -14.35 17.08 6.57
CA PHE A 90 -13.29 16.92 7.56
C PHE A 90 -12.46 18.21 7.76
N THR A 91 -12.93 19.35 7.25
CA THR A 91 -12.24 20.65 7.37
C THR A 91 -11.91 21.04 8.82
N ASN A 92 -12.76 20.64 9.77
CA ASN A 92 -12.57 20.92 11.20
C ASN A 92 -11.63 19.94 11.92
N MET A 93 -11.14 18.91 11.22
CA MET A 93 -10.21 17.92 11.77
C MET A 93 -9.04 17.62 10.80
N PRO A 94 -8.32 18.66 10.33
CA PRO A 94 -7.34 18.52 9.25
C PRO A 94 -6.09 17.74 9.66
N LEU A 95 -5.86 17.50 10.95
CA LEU A 95 -4.75 16.69 11.49
C LEU A 95 -5.18 15.30 11.98
N SER A 96 -6.46 14.93 11.83
CA SER A 96 -6.94 13.62 12.25
C SER A 96 -6.40 12.52 11.33
N SER A 97 -5.97 11.41 11.93
CA SER A 97 -5.54 10.18 11.24
C SER A 97 -6.65 9.14 11.15
N ALA A 98 -7.85 9.43 11.66
CA ALA A 98 -8.96 8.48 11.76
C ALA A 98 -9.28 7.78 10.43
N GLY A 99 -9.32 8.52 9.32
CA GLY A 99 -9.61 7.95 8.00
C GLY A 99 -8.66 6.82 7.60
N SER A 100 -7.40 6.85 8.05
CA SER A 100 -6.41 5.80 7.77
C SER A 100 -6.75 4.45 8.41
N LEU A 101 -7.61 4.41 9.44
CA LEU A 101 -8.03 3.19 10.12
C LEU A 101 -9.20 2.48 9.43
N THR A 102 -9.87 3.17 8.50
CA THR A 102 -11.05 2.65 7.78
C THR A 102 -10.64 1.71 6.64
N GLY A 103 -11.55 0.82 6.26
CA GLY A 103 -11.27 -0.13 5.18
C GLY A 103 -10.07 -1.02 5.50
N TYR A 104 -9.29 -1.30 4.47
CA TYR A 104 -8.00 -1.99 4.56
C TYR A 104 -6.83 -1.09 5.01
N GLY A 105 -7.11 0.17 5.35
CA GLY A 105 -6.16 1.20 5.71
C GLY A 105 -5.60 1.94 4.51
N ALA A 106 -4.34 2.37 4.60
CA ALA A 106 -3.61 3.01 3.51
C ALA A 106 -2.25 2.34 3.31
N ARG A 107 -1.41 2.87 2.41
CA ARG A 107 -0.19 2.15 1.96
C ARG A 107 0.70 1.68 3.11
N PHE A 108 0.88 2.48 4.15
CA PHE A 108 1.81 2.20 5.26
C PHE A 108 1.11 2.01 6.61
N ASN A 109 -0.19 1.73 6.62
CA ASN A 109 -0.89 1.34 7.83
C ASN A 109 -2.05 0.38 7.57
N ALA A 110 -2.22 -0.60 8.45
CA ALA A 110 -3.37 -1.50 8.40
C ALA A 110 -4.64 -0.77 8.88
N GLY A 111 -5.76 -1.06 8.21
CA GLY A 111 -7.10 -0.68 8.63
C GLY A 111 -7.86 -1.85 9.26
N MET A 112 -9.13 -1.61 9.59
CA MET A 112 -9.96 -2.55 10.35
C MET A 112 -10.51 -3.74 9.55
N ASP A 113 -10.50 -3.69 8.21
CA ASP A 113 -11.10 -4.72 7.34
C ASP A 113 -10.10 -5.81 6.89
N LEU A 114 -8.90 -5.88 7.49
CA LEU A 114 -8.01 -7.02 7.28
C LEU A 114 -8.52 -8.25 8.02
N ASP A 115 -8.21 -9.44 7.51
CA ASP A 115 -8.65 -10.70 8.10
C ASP A 115 -8.15 -10.87 9.55
N PRO A 116 -8.97 -11.46 10.44
CA PRO A 116 -8.57 -11.77 11.80
C PRO A 116 -7.29 -12.60 11.86
N GLY A 117 -6.45 -12.34 12.86
CA GLY A 117 -5.18 -13.06 13.04
C GLY A 117 -4.04 -12.57 12.13
N THR A 118 -4.24 -11.47 11.39
CA THR A 118 -3.20 -10.82 10.59
C THR A 118 -2.53 -9.65 11.34
N LEU A 119 -2.75 -8.39 10.92
CA LEU A 119 -2.27 -7.20 11.60
C LEU A 119 -3.43 -6.47 12.28
N ASN A 120 -3.16 -5.92 13.47
CA ASN A 120 -4.08 -4.96 14.08
C ASN A 120 -3.95 -3.60 13.37
N PRO A 121 -5.02 -2.81 13.27
CA PRO A 121 -4.97 -1.48 12.69
C PRO A 121 -4.12 -0.50 13.53
N TRP A 122 -3.51 0.49 12.87
CA TRP A 122 -2.84 1.61 13.53
C TRP A 122 -2.99 2.89 12.71
N PRO A 123 -3.00 4.07 13.35
CA PRO A 123 -3.22 5.34 12.68
C PRO A 123 -1.97 5.76 11.90
N ALA A 124 -2.19 6.41 10.76
CA ALA A 124 -1.14 7.15 10.07
C ALA A 124 -1.69 8.45 9.47
N LEU A 125 -0.96 9.55 9.69
CA LEU A 125 -1.18 10.83 9.04
C LEU A 125 -0.37 10.88 7.75
N TYR A 126 -1.05 11.09 6.62
CA TYR A 126 -0.40 11.23 5.32
C TYR A 126 -0.34 12.71 4.91
N ILE A 127 0.86 13.17 4.58
CA ILE A 127 1.13 14.53 4.09
C ILE A 127 2.11 14.46 2.91
N ALA A 128 2.10 15.47 2.05
CA ALA A 128 2.97 15.55 0.87
C ALA A 128 3.86 16.78 0.93
N GLU A 129 5.00 16.75 0.24
CA GLU A 129 6.00 17.83 0.31
C GLU A 129 5.54 19.15 -0.31
N ASP A 130 4.60 19.10 -1.25
CA ASP A 130 4.02 20.27 -1.91
C ASP A 130 2.56 20.02 -2.33
N TYR A 131 1.91 21.09 -2.80
CA TYR A 131 0.52 21.06 -3.24
C TYR A 131 0.28 20.10 -4.40
N GLU A 132 1.14 20.13 -5.43
CA GLU A 132 0.97 19.32 -6.63
C GLU A 132 1.09 17.82 -6.31
N THR A 133 1.96 17.45 -5.38
CA THR A 133 2.12 16.08 -4.89
C THR A 133 0.90 15.66 -4.07
N ALA A 134 0.39 16.51 -3.16
CA ALA A 134 -0.83 16.22 -2.41
C ALA A 134 -2.04 16.04 -3.34
N TYR A 135 -2.17 16.92 -4.34
CA TYR A 135 -3.23 16.90 -5.33
C TYR A 135 -3.20 15.60 -6.13
N ARG A 136 -2.03 15.20 -6.62
CA ARG A 136 -1.85 13.94 -7.37
C ARG A 136 -2.16 12.71 -6.54
N GLU A 137 -1.77 12.68 -5.27
CA GLU A 137 -2.11 11.55 -4.39
C GLU A 137 -3.62 11.44 -4.15
N LYS A 138 -4.35 12.57 -4.07
CA LYS A 138 -5.80 12.58 -3.92
C LYS A 138 -6.55 12.23 -5.22
N PHE A 139 -6.22 12.91 -6.30
CA PHE A 139 -6.97 12.86 -7.57
C PHE A 139 -6.36 11.92 -8.63
N GLN A 140 -5.21 11.32 -8.34
CA GLN A 140 -4.48 10.38 -9.21
C GLN A 140 -4.00 10.97 -10.54
N LEU A 141 -4.15 12.29 -10.74
CA LEU A 141 -3.77 13.04 -11.94
C LEU A 141 -3.12 14.38 -11.55
N LYS A 142 -2.41 14.99 -12.50
CA LYS A 142 -1.87 16.35 -12.30
C LYS A 142 -3.00 17.37 -12.27
N SER A 143 -2.84 18.45 -11.49
CA SER A 143 -3.83 19.54 -11.40
C SER A 143 -4.12 20.23 -12.75
N SER A 144 -3.15 20.24 -13.65
CA SER A 144 -3.26 20.81 -15.00
C SER A 144 -3.70 19.83 -16.08
N GLN A 145 -3.80 18.54 -15.77
CA GLN A 145 -4.11 17.51 -16.76
C GLN A 145 -5.63 17.43 -16.96
N ALA A 146 -6.06 17.24 -18.21
CA ALA A 146 -7.43 16.86 -18.53
C ALA A 146 -7.42 15.52 -19.27
N ILE A 147 -8.41 14.66 -19.02
CA ILE A 147 -8.68 13.46 -19.81
C ILE A 147 -10.02 13.70 -20.50
N ASP A 148 -10.00 13.70 -21.83
CA ASP A 148 -11.19 13.97 -22.67
C ASP A 148 -11.92 15.28 -22.32
N GLY A 149 -11.15 16.30 -21.92
CA GLY A 149 -11.66 17.62 -21.54
C GLY A 149 -12.14 17.75 -20.09
N LEU A 150 -12.16 16.65 -19.33
CA LEU A 150 -12.53 16.63 -17.91
C LEU A 150 -11.31 16.80 -17.02
N LYS A 151 -11.42 17.68 -16.03
CA LYS A 151 -10.40 17.90 -14.99
C LYS A 151 -10.38 16.74 -13.99
N PRO A 152 -9.29 16.58 -13.20
CA PRO A 152 -9.20 15.50 -12.23
C PRO A 152 -10.30 15.52 -11.18
N GLU A 153 -10.74 16.72 -10.74
CA GLU A 153 -11.84 16.86 -9.79
C GLU A 153 -13.17 16.41 -10.38
N GLU A 154 -13.33 16.50 -11.71
CA GLU A 154 -14.53 16.11 -12.43
C GLU A 154 -14.56 14.59 -12.69
N LEU A 155 -13.38 13.99 -12.89
CA LEU A 155 -13.21 12.54 -13.07
C LEU A 155 -13.30 11.76 -11.75
N ALA A 156 -13.02 12.41 -10.62
CA ALA A 156 -13.03 11.75 -9.32
C ALA A 156 -14.43 11.29 -8.88
N LEU A 157 -15.52 11.78 -9.52
CA LEU A 157 -16.93 11.47 -9.23
C LEU A 157 -17.38 11.69 -7.77
N GLU A 158 -16.49 12.11 -6.89
CA GLU A 158 -16.75 12.61 -5.53
C GLU A 158 -17.22 14.07 -5.59
N HIS A 159 -17.48 14.68 -4.42
CA HIS A 159 -17.64 16.13 -4.28
C HIS A 159 -16.31 16.87 -4.57
N GLY A 160 -15.63 16.58 -5.68
CA GLY A 160 -14.24 16.90 -5.98
C GLY A 160 -13.90 18.39 -6.00
N ARG A 161 -14.90 19.27 -5.99
CA ARG A 161 -14.73 20.73 -5.83
C ARG A 161 -14.58 21.17 -4.37
N SER A 162 -15.13 20.40 -3.43
CA SER A 162 -15.19 20.77 -2.02
C SER A 162 -14.16 19.99 -1.23
N HIS A 163 -13.00 20.60 -1.03
CA HIS A 163 -11.93 20.07 -0.19
C HIS A 163 -11.25 21.21 0.58
N THR A 164 -10.58 20.86 1.67
CA THR A 164 -9.71 21.81 2.40
C THR A 164 -8.26 21.42 2.15
N THR A 165 -7.48 22.38 1.68
CA THR A 165 -6.02 22.27 1.58
C THR A 165 -5.41 23.03 2.74
N VAL A 166 -4.54 22.40 3.51
CA VAL A 166 -3.83 23.03 4.61
C VAL A 166 -2.32 22.94 4.40
N LEU A 167 -1.63 24.03 4.75
CA LEU A 167 -0.18 24.06 4.85
C LEU A 167 0.25 23.62 6.25
N LEU A 168 1.31 22.83 6.27
CA LEU A 168 1.83 22.19 7.46
C LEU A 168 3.30 22.54 7.65
N GLN A 169 3.68 22.70 8.91
CA GLN A 169 5.06 22.79 9.35
C GLN A 169 5.29 21.85 10.53
N GLY A 170 6.55 21.62 10.86
CA GLY A 170 6.90 20.80 12.01
C GLY A 170 8.25 20.14 11.89
N ARG A 171 8.43 19.11 12.70
CA ARG A 171 9.70 18.40 12.83
C ARG A 171 9.41 16.98 13.27
N ILE A 172 10.05 16.00 12.63
CA ILE A 172 9.98 14.60 13.04
C ILE A 172 11.41 14.13 13.29
N GLU A 173 11.69 13.60 14.47
CA GLU A 173 13.05 13.26 14.89
C GLU A 173 13.52 11.96 14.24
N ARG A 174 12.64 10.96 14.18
CA ARG A 174 12.98 9.60 13.76
C ARG A 174 12.24 9.20 12.49
N VAL A 175 12.72 9.69 11.35
CA VAL A 175 12.16 9.34 10.03
C VAL A 175 12.94 8.19 9.40
N PHE A 176 12.22 7.15 8.98
CA PHE A 176 12.79 6.13 8.10
C PHE A 176 12.71 6.63 6.65
N ASP A 177 13.86 6.97 6.06
CA ASP A 177 13.94 7.38 4.67
C ASP A 177 13.84 6.16 3.76
N MET A 178 12.69 5.97 3.12
CA MET A 178 12.44 4.93 2.12
C MET A 178 12.40 5.48 0.69
N THR A 179 13.01 6.63 0.42
CA THR A 179 13.04 7.23 -0.93
C THR A 179 14.01 6.50 -1.87
N LEU A 180 14.94 5.70 -1.32
CA LEU A 180 15.97 5.01 -2.07
C LEU A 180 16.07 3.52 -1.67
N PRO A 181 16.19 2.60 -2.66
CA PRO A 181 16.30 1.17 -2.40
C PRO A 181 17.40 0.75 -1.42
N ARG A 182 18.52 1.46 -1.40
CA ARG A 182 19.67 1.16 -0.54
C ARG A 182 19.33 1.21 0.96
N HIS A 183 18.35 2.01 1.37
CA HIS A 183 17.94 2.12 2.78
C HIS A 183 17.21 0.86 3.28
N LEU A 184 16.75 0.02 2.35
CA LEU A 184 16.09 -1.26 2.63
C LEU A 184 17.04 -2.46 2.56
N GLU A 185 18.33 -2.25 2.25
CA GLU A 185 19.27 -3.34 1.99
C GLU A 185 19.55 -4.18 3.26
N ALA A 186 19.68 -3.54 4.43
CA ALA A 186 19.89 -4.24 5.69
C ALA A 186 18.71 -5.17 6.03
N VAL A 187 17.49 -4.68 5.85
CA VAL A 187 16.27 -5.47 6.05
C VAL A 187 16.18 -6.60 5.04
N ALA A 188 16.45 -6.33 3.76
CA ALA A 188 16.42 -7.33 2.71
C ALA A 188 17.43 -8.47 2.94
N LYS A 189 18.62 -8.18 3.50
CA LYS A 189 19.60 -9.21 3.89
C LYS A 189 19.05 -10.19 4.93
N VAL A 190 18.23 -9.71 5.86
CA VAL A 190 17.57 -10.58 6.85
C VAL A 190 16.45 -11.38 6.18
N LEU A 191 15.59 -10.73 5.38
CA LEU A 191 14.50 -11.39 4.65
C LEU A 191 14.97 -12.48 3.69
N LYS A 192 16.16 -12.32 3.11
CA LYS A 192 16.79 -13.31 2.22
C LYS A 192 16.99 -14.68 2.88
N LYS A 193 17.02 -14.75 4.22
CA LYS A 193 17.11 -16.01 4.99
C LYS A 193 15.82 -16.85 4.90
N ILE A 194 14.69 -16.23 4.55
CA ILE A 194 13.39 -16.89 4.45
C ILE A 194 13.29 -17.63 3.11
N LYS A 195 13.04 -18.93 3.17
CA LYS A 195 12.88 -19.78 1.99
C LYS A 195 11.42 -19.80 1.53
N LEU A 196 11.22 -19.94 0.23
CA LEU A 196 9.89 -20.14 -0.36
C LEU A 196 9.30 -21.48 0.14
N PRO A 197 8.07 -21.52 0.66
CA PRO A 197 7.44 -22.77 1.11
C PRO A 197 7.27 -23.80 -0.02
N GLU A 198 7.39 -25.09 0.29
CA GLU A 198 7.23 -26.17 -0.70
C GLU A 198 5.82 -26.19 -1.32
N ARG A 199 4.79 -25.86 -0.53
CA ARG A 199 3.42 -25.78 -1.04
C ARG A 199 3.26 -24.65 -2.05
N ALA A 200 3.81 -23.47 -1.78
CA ALA A 200 3.85 -22.36 -2.74
C ALA A 200 4.59 -22.74 -4.04
N LYS A 201 5.68 -23.53 -3.97
CA LYS A 201 6.36 -24.04 -5.19
C LYS A 201 5.46 -24.96 -6.02
N THR A 202 4.68 -25.81 -5.35
CA THR A 202 3.72 -26.71 -6.01
C THR A 202 2.59 -25.92 -6.68
N LEU A 203 2.02 -24.95 -5.97
CA LEU A 203 0.97 -24.07 -6.48
C LEU A 203 1.46 -23.21 -7.64
N LYS A 204 2.68 -22.66 -7.57
CA LYS A 204 3.33 -21.93 -8.68
C LYS A 204 3.34 -22.76 -9.98
N LYS A 205 3.69 -24.05 -9.88
CA LYS A 205 3.70 -24.97 -11.04
C LYS A 205 2.28 -25.24 -11.55
N LYS A 206 1.32 -25.46 -10.64
CA LYS A 206 -0.09 -25.70 -10.97
C LYS A 206 -0.70 -24.51 -11.72
N LEU A 207 -0.42 -23.29 -11.24
CA LEU A 207 -0.86 -22.02 -11.80
C LEU A 207 -0.08 -21.59 -13.06
N ARG A 208 0.93 -22.37 -13.49
CA ARG A 208 1.78 -22.08 -14.66
C ARG A 208 2.43 -20.69 -14.63
N MET A 209 2.73 -20.19 -13.44
CA MET A 209 3.40 -18.91 -13.25
C MET A 209 4.82 -18.94 -13.82
N LYS A 210 5.28 -17.84 -14.39
CA LYS A 210 6.64 -17.74 -14.94
C LYS A 210 7.68 -17.80 -13.81
N PRO A 211 8.94 -18.18 -14.11
CA PRO A 211 9.99 -18.28 -13.11
C PRO A 211 10.20 -17.02 -12.25
N GLY A 212 9.93 -15.82 -12.79
CA GLY A 212 10.05 -14.54 -12.07
C GLY A 212 8.79 -14.05 -11.34
N ASP A 213 7.62 -14.65 -11.57
CA ASP A 213 6.34 -14.12 -11.04
C ASP A 213 6.17 -14.37 -9.54
N LEU A 214 6.87 -15.38 -9.02
CA LEU A 214 6.89 -15.72 -7.60
C LEU A 214 8.32 -15.91 -7.12
N SER A 215 8.86 -14.89 -6.45
CA SER A 215 10.21 -14.87 -5.89
C SER A 215 10.22 -14.24 -4.50
N MET A 216 11.05 -14.79 -3.61
CA MET A 216 11.32 -14.19 -2.29
C MET A 216 12.15 -12.91 -2.44
N ILE A 217 12.00 -11.96 -1.51
CA ILE A 217 12.77 -10.72 -1.49
C ILE A 217 14.27 -11.02 -1.30
N GLN A 218 15.11 -10.60 -2.25
CA GLN A 218 16.55 -10.87 -2.26
C GLN A 218 17.44 -9.62 -2.06
N SER A 219 16.89 -8.42 -2.21
CA SER A 219 17.65 -7.16 -2.21
C SER A 219 16.78 -5.99 -1.77
N GLY A 220 17.40 -4.88 -1.38
CA GLY A 220 16.71 -3.64 -1.03
C GLY A 220 15.88 -3.10 -2.19
N ARG A 221 16.32 -3.30 -3.44
CA ARG A 221 15.51 -2.97 -4.63
C ARG A 221 14.28 -3.85 -4.76
N GLY A 222 14.40 -5.15 -4.53
CA GLY A 222 13.25 -6.05 -4.51
C GLY A 222 12.24 -5.64 -3.43
N LEU A 223 12.72 -5.28 -2.23
CA LEU A 223 11.85 -4.80 -1.15
C LEU A 223 11.19 -3.48 -1.49
N TYR A 224 11.94 -2.51 -2.01
CA TYR A 224 11.45 -1.21 -2.45
C TYR A 224 10.33 -1.36 -3.49
N ASP A 225 10.57 -2.15 -4.53
CA ASP A 225 9.61 -2.36 -5.60
C ASP A 225 8.36 -3.10 -5.07
N ALA A 226 8.54 -4.02 -4.12
CA ALA A 226 7.45 -4.75 -3.50
C ALA A 226 6.48 -3.89 -2.68
N VAL A 227 6.98 -2.82 -2.04
CA VAL A 227 6.18 -1.96 -1.14
C VAL A 227 5.68 -0.68 -1.82
N LEU A 228 6.43 -0.13 -2.79
CA LEU A 228 6.08 1.13 -3.46
C LEU A 228 5.46 0.92 -4.85
N LYS A 229 6.06 0.09 -5.71
CA LYS A 229 5.63 0.02 -7.13
C LYS A 229 4.39 -0.83 -7.35
N HIS A 230 4.27 -1.95 -6.62
CA HIS A 230 3.09 -2.79 -6.76
C HIS A 230 1.87 -2.10 -6.17
N ASN A 231 0.70 -2.39 -6.74
CA ASN A 231 -0.57 -1.95 -6.19
C ASN A 231 -0.76 -2.63 -4.83
N TRP A 232 -0.56 -1.86 -3.76
CA TRP A 232 -0.60 -2.37 -2.38
C TRP A 232 -1.99 -2.91 -2.01
N ARG A 233 -3.05 -2.49 -2.71
CA ARG A 233 -4.44 -2.90 -2.45
C ARG A 233 -4.76 -4.33 -2.89
N VAL A 234 -3.93 -4.95 -3.74
CA VAL A 234 -4.20 -6.29 -4.27
C VAL A 234 -4.37 -7.30 -3.13
N LEU A 235 -3.42 -7.37 -2.19
CA LEU A 235 -3.50 -8.34 -1.09
C LEU A 235 -4.69 -8.08 -0.15
N PRO A 236 -4.91 -6.85 0.34
CA PRO A 236 -6.03 -6.61 1.24
C PRO A 236 -7.40 -6.80 0.58
N VAL A 237 -7.58 -6.29 -0.64
CA VAL A 237 -8.90 -6.31 -1.31
C VAL A 237 -9.26 -7.69 -1.81
N GLN A 238 -8.31 -8.43 -2.42
CA GLN A 238 -8.62 -9.71 -3.04
C GLN A 238 -8.55 -10.88 -2.05
N PHE A 239 -7.67 -10.79 -1.05
CA PHE A 239 -7.35 -11.93 -0.18
C PHE A 239 -7.55 -11.64 1.31
N GLY A 240 -7.97 -10.43 1.71
CA GLY A 240 -8.07 -10.04 3.13
C GLY A 240 -6.72 -9.92 3.85
N LEU A 241 -5.60 -10.10 3.14
CA LEU A 241 -4.26 -10.18 3.72
C LEU A 241 -3.56 -8.82 3.76
N PRO A 242 -2.70 -8.56 4.76
CA PRO A 242 -1.92 -7.33 4.80
C PRO A 242 -1.06 -7.13 3.55
N ALA A 243 -0.97 -5.88 3.09
CA ALA A 243 -0.04 -5.51 2.05
C ALA A 243 1.41 -5.70 2.54
N ARG A 244 2.34 -5.94 1.60
CA ARG A 244 3.78 -6.02 1.92
C ARG A 244 4.29 -4.74 2.58
N SER A 245 3.73 -3.60 2.18
CA SER A 245 4.02 -2.29 2.77
C SER A 245 3.45 -2.15 4.19
N HIS A 246 2.31 -2.78 4.53
CA HIS A 246 1.80 -2.84 5.90
C HIS A 246 2.76 -3.60 6.81
N ILE A 247 3.22 -4.78 6.38
CA ILE A 247 4.15 -5.61 7.14
C ILE A 247 5.46 -4.86 7.42
N LEU A 248 6.03 -4.21 6.39
CA LEU A 248 7.24 -3.41 6.56
C LEU A 248 7.01 -2.20 7.47
N ALA A 249 5.89 -1.49 7.30
CA ALA A 249 5.57 -0.32 8.12
C ALA A 249 5.34 -0.69 9.59
N GLU A 250 4.74 -1.85 9.86
CA GLU A 250 4.61 -2.37 11.23
C GLU A 250 5.97 -2.59 11.88
N LEU A 251 6.93 -3.17 11.16
CA LEU A 251 8.31 -3.35 11.65
C LEU A 251 9.01 -2.00 11.87
N ILE A 252 8.84 -1.03 10.96
CA ILE A 252 9.39 0.31 11.09
C ILE A 252 8.80 1.03 12.32
N ARG A 253 7.48 0.97 12.50
CA ARG A 253 6.79 1.54 13.65
C ARG A 253 7.28 0.92 14.96
N VAL A 254 7.37 -0.41 15.03
CA VAL A 254 7.88 -1.12 16.23
C VAL A 254 9.37 -0.90 16.48
N ALA A 255 10.16 -0.64 15.45
CA ALA A 255 11.54 -0.19 15.61
C ALA A 255 11.63 1.23 16.24
N GLY A 256 10.50 1.91 16.40
CA GLY A 256 10.33 3.21 17.08
C GLY A 256 10.42 4.42 16.15
N PHE A 257 10.38 4.23 14.84
CA PHE A 257 10.35 5.36 13.92
C PHE A 257 9.00 6.07 13.99
N GLU A 258 9.05 7.39 13.93
CA GLU A 258 7.88 8.27 14.01
C GLU A 258 7.20 8.45 12.66
N ALA A 259 7.94 8.26 11.57
CA ALA A 259 7.40 8.38 10.23
C ALA A 259 8.19 7.59 9.17
N ILE A 260 7.55 7.37 8.03
CA ILE A 260 8.18 6.87 6.80
C ILE A 260 8.15 7.98 5.74
N LEU A 261 9.32 8.40 5.28
CA LEU A 261 9.46 9.27 4.11
C LEU A 261 9.59 8.42 2.85
N TYR A 262 8.75 8.66 1.85
CA TYR A 262 8.72 7.85 0.63
C TYR A 262 8.44 8.70 -0.60
N LYS A 263 8.75 8.15 -1.78
CA LYS A 263 8.40 8.80 -3.05
C LYS A 263 6.94 8.58 -3.37
N SER A 264 6.25 9.65 -3.77
CA SER A 264 4.90 9.59 -4.33
C SER A 264 4.84 8.56 -5.46
N THR A 265 3.74 7.81 -5.52
CA THR A 265 3.49 6.91 -6.65
C THR A 265 2.77 7.61 -7.80
N MET A 266 2.30 8.83 -7.57
CA MET A 266 1.55 9.64 -8.53
C MET A 266 2.39 10.80 -9.13
N GLY A 267 3.60 11.04 -8.61
CA GLY A 267 4.47 12.11 -9.07
C GLY A 267 5.93 11.99 -8.63
N PRO A 268 6.78 12.96 -9.01
CA PRO A 268 8.20 12.96 -8.62
C PRO A 268 8.41 13.31 -7.15
N GLY A 269 7.39 13.84 -6.49
CA GLY A 269 7.52 14.39 -5.15
C GLY A 269 7.55 13.34 -4.05
N LYS A 270 7.65 13.80 -2.81
CA LYS A 270 7.72 12.97 -1.59
C LYS A 270 6.47 13.09 -0.75
N CYS A 271 6.20 12.02 -0.03
CA CYS A 271 5.15 11.92 0.96
C CYS A 271 5.71 11.40 2.27
N LEU A 272 5.02 11.71 3.36
CA LEU A 272 5.37 11.28 4.71
C LEU A 272 4.14 10.62 5.32
N ALA A 273 4.33 9.40 5.82
CA ALA A 273 3.36 8.71 6.67
C ALA A 273 3.85 8.83 8.11
N VAL A 274 3.23 9.71 8.89
CA VAL A 274 3.55 9.94 10.31
C VAL A 274 2.69 9.00 11.15
N PHE A 275 3.28 8.37 12.17
CA PHE A 275 2.59 7.48 13.12
C PHE A 275 2.29 8.26 14.40
N PRO A 276 1.04 8.74 14.62
CA PRO A 276 0.69 9.53 15.80
C PRO A 276 1.08 8.85 17.11
N ASP A 277 0.93 7.53 17.18
CA ASP A 277 1.23 6.71 18.37
C ASP A 277 2.72 6.53 18.66
N GLN A 278 3.60 7.00 17.77
CA GLN A 278 5.05 6.97 17.96
C GLN A 278 5.65 8.36 18.19
N LEU A 279 4.88 9.43 18.07
CA LEU A 279 5.38 10.79 18.27
C LEU A 279 5.82 10.98 19.72
N SER A 280 6.99 11.59 19.91
CA SER A 280 7.54 11.85 21.23
C SER A 280 8.43 13.08 21.26
N GLY A 281 8.56 13.70 22.43
CA GLY A 281 9.53 14.78 22.66
C GLY A 281 9.27 16.02 21.80
N GLN A 282 10.18 16.31 20.87
CA GLN A 282 10.10 17.50 20.00
C GLN A 282 9.40 17.21 18.66
N ALA A 283 8.93 15.99 18.42
CA ALA A 283 8.27 15.66 17.16
C ALA A 283 6.84 16.22 17.12
N TYR A 284 6.52 16.96 16.04
CA TYR A 284 5.19 17.52 15.81
C TYR A 284 4.90 17.83 14.34
N VAL A 285 3.61 17.93 14.02
CA VAL A 285 3.08 18.48 12.76
C VAL A 285 1.99 19.50 13.12
N GLU A 286 2.08 20.73 12.65
CA GLU A 286 1.13 21.80 12.97
C GLU A 286 0.66 22.55 11.73
N LEU A 287 -0.53 23.14 11.83
CA LEU A 287 -1.08 24.03 10.82
C LEU A 287 -0.28 25.33 10.77
N VAL A 288 0.10 25.78 9.58
CA VAL A 288 0.78 27.06 9.37
C VAL A 288 -0.21 28.22 9.51
N ASP A 289 -1.36 28.09 8.87
CA ASP A 289 -2.38 29.14 8.83
C ASP A 289 -3.32 29.06 10.04
N LYS A 290 -3.95 30.21 10.35
CA LYS A 290 -4.97 30.26 11.40
C LYS A 290 -6.14 29.35 11.02
N ALA A 291 -6.41 28.37 11.89
CA ALA A 291 -7.50 27.44 11.69
C ALA A 291 -8.88 28.10 11.94
N PRO A 292 -9.95 27.58 11.31
CA PRO A 292 -11.32 27.93 11.68
C PRO A 292 -11.58 27.74 13.20
N PRO A 293 -12.48 28.53 13.82
CA PRO A 293 -12.77 28.46 15.26
C PRO A 293 -13.15 27.06 15.77
N GLU A 294 -13.73 26.22 14.90
CA GLU A 294 -14.21 24.89 15.21
C GLU A 294 -13.09 23.82 15.19
N VAL A 295 -11.90 24.15 14.67
CA VAL A 295 -10.74 23.26 14.72
C VAL A 295 -10.18 23.22 16.14
N ARG A 296 -10.37 22.07 16.80
CA ARG A 296 -9.93 21.88 18.20
C ARG A 296 -8.42 21.71 18.35
N HIS A 297 -7.77 21.03 17.40
CA HIS A 297 -6.34 20.75 17.44
C HIS A 297 -5.66 21.32 16.19
N THR A 298 -4.76 22.27 16.41
CA THR A 298 -3.93 22.89 15.36
C THR A 298 -2.54 22.26 15.26
N ARG A 299 -2.22 21.33 16.16
CA ARG A 299 -0.95 20.62 16.26
C ARG A 299 -1.20 19.16 16.60
N LEU A 300 -0.44 18.28 15.96
CA LEU A 300 -0.29 16.86 16.24
C LEU A 300 1.09 16.65 16.86
N ASP A 301 1.12 16.19 18.10
CA ASP A 301 2.30 15.88 18.92
C ASP A 301 1.92 14.82 19.96
N ASP A 302 2.81 14.51 20.90
CA ASP A 302 2.58 13.52 21.97
C ASP A 302 1.34 13.83 22.84
N ASN A 303 1.02 15.10 23.06
CA ASN A 303 -0.11 15.54 23.88
C ASN A 303 -1.46 15.44 23.15
N SER A 304 -1.45 15.54 21.82
CA SER A 304 -2.67 15.55 20.98
C SER A 304 -2.86 14.27 20.15
N ALA A 305 -1.85 13.40 20.10
CA ALA A 305 -1.87 12.17 19.31
C ALA A 305 -3.02 11.24 19.68
N GLY A 306 -3.38 11.13 20.96
CA GLY A 306 -4.51 10.30 21.40
C GLY A 306 -5.84 10.70 20.76
N ASP A 307 -6.14 12.00 20.75
CA ASP A 307 -7.38 12.55 20.19
C ASP A 307 -7.39 12.50 18.67
N LEU A 308 -6.22 12.72 18.05
CA LEU A 308 -6.07 12.77 16.59
C LEU A 308 -5.84 11.41 15.93
N ALA A 309 -5.53 10.36 16.70
CA ALA A 309 -5.33 9.01 16.16
C ALA A 309 -6.62 8.39 15.62
N GLY A 310 -7.78 8.78 16.16
CA GLY A 310 -9.07 8.27 15.69
C GLY A 310 -9.45 6.88 16.24
N TRP A 311 -8.85 6.43 17.33
CA TRP A 311 -9.15 5.12 17.95
C TRP A 311 -10.63 4.87 18.24
N HIS A 312 -11.40 5.94 18.45
CA HIS A 312 -12.84 5.88 18.70
C HIS A 312 -13.66 5.30 17.53
N ILE A 313 -13.16 5.35 16.28
CA ILE A 313 -13.88 4.78 15.14
C ILE A 313 -13.72 3.27 15.03
N LEU A 314 -12.72 2.69 15.70
CA LEU A 314 -12.50 1.25 15.66
C LEU A 314 -13.58 0.50 16.47
N PRO A 315 -13.97 -0.71 16.02
CA PRO A 315 -14.77 -1.61 16.81
C PRO A 315 -14.15 -1.88 18.20
N PRO A 316 -14.95 -2.15 19.24
CA PRO A 316 -14.45 -2.41 20.58
C PRO A 316 -13.38 -3.52 20.66
N SER A 317 -13.41 -4.50 19.75
CA SER A 317 -12.41 -5.58 19.67
C SER A 317 -10.98 -5.10 19.41
N PHE A 318 -10.80 -3.90 18.87
CA PHE A 318 -9.50 -3.30 18.57
C PHE A 318 -9.05 -2.22 19.56
N ARG A 319 -9.94 -1.79 20.48
CA ARG A 319 -9.61 -0.79 21.48
C ARG A 319 -8.79 -1.48 22.58
N ARG A 320 -7.49 -1.19 22.62
CA ARG A 320 -6.59 -1.64 23.69
C ARG A 320 -6.61 -0.66 24.86
#